data_AF-A0A4Q9VZX5-F1
#
_entry.id   AF-A0A4Q9VZX5-F1
#
_cell.length_a   1.000
_cell.length_b   1.000
_cell.length_c   1.000
_cell.angle_alpha   90.00
_cell.angle_beta   90.00
_cell.angle_gamma   90.00
#
_symmetry.space_group_name_H-M   'P 1'
#
loop_
_entity.id
_entity.type
_entity.pdbx_description
1 polymer ?
#
loop_
_entity_poly.entity_id
_entity_poly.type
_entity_poly.pdbx_seq_one_letter_code
_entity_poly.pdbx_strand_id
1 'polypeptide(L)'
;PVELPFKGVYVLGITVWIAIWWITEAIPIAATSFLPLILLPLGHVLSPEQVSSEYGNDIIFLFLGGFILAIAMERWNLHTRVALTIIRYIGASTSKILLGFMIATGFLSMFVSNTAAVMIMIPIGLAIIKEANELKDDD
;
A
#
# COMPACT_ATOMS: atom_id res chain seq x y z
N PRO A 1 9.85 -5.81 42.57
CA PRO A 1 9.05 -5.41 41.38
C PRO A 1 9.81 -4.30 40.63
N VAL A 2 10.14 -4.51 39.36
CA VAL A 2 10.84 -3.49 38.56
C VAL A 2 9.83 -2.36 38.30
N GLU A 3 9.92 -1.27 39.07
CA GLU A 3 9.12 -0.08 38.85
C GLU A 3 9.54 0.53 37.52
N LEU A 4 8.67 0.40 36.51
CA LEU A 4 8.89 1.04 35.22
C LEU A 4 8.90 2.56 35.43
N PRO A 5 9.88 3.29 34.87
CA PRO A 5 9.89 4.75 34.92
C PRO A 5 8.57 5.32 34.40
N PHE A 6 8.05 6.39 35.02
CA PHE A 6 6.78 7.04 34.63
C PHE A 6 6.67 7.26 33.11
N LYS A 7 7.76 7.74 32.49
CA LYS A 7 7.83 7.94 31.03
C LYS A 7 7.59 6.66 30.23
N GLY A 8 8.09 5.52 30.70
CA GLY A 8 7.89 4.21 30.06
C GLY A 8 6.44 3.75 30.11
N VAL A 9 5.77 3.90 31.27
CA VAL A 9 4.33 3.59 31.41
C VAL A 9 3.49 4.51 30.53
N TYR A 10 3.85 5.80 30.48
CA TYR A 10 3.16 6.78 29.63
C TYR A 10 3.25 6.43 28.14
N VAL A 11 4.48 6.15 27.64
CA VAL A 11 4.71 5.75 26.25
C VAL A 11 3.97 4.46 25.91
N LEU A 12 3.96 3.48 26.81
CA LEU A 12 3.19 2.24 26.61
C LEU A 12 1.69 2.53 26.49
N GLY A 13 1.13 3.37 27.37
CA GLY A 13 -0.28 3.73 27.36
C GLY A 13 -0.73 4.39 26.05
N ILE A 14 0.02 5.40 25.59
CA ILE A 14 -0.30 6.07 24.32
C ILE A 14 -0.09 5.15 23.11
N THR A 15 0.90 4.24 23.16
CA THR A 15 1.17 3.28 22.08
C THR A 15 0.02 2.29 21.95
N VAL A 16 -0.44 1.73 23.07
CA VAL A 16 -1.60 0.83 23.09
C VAL A 16 -2.85 1.54 22.60
N TRP A 17 -3.09 2.78 23.03
CA TRP A 17 -4.22 3.57 22.55
C TRP A 17 -4.15 3.78 21.02
N ILE A 18 -3.03 4.28 20.50
CA ILE A 18 -2.83 4.50 19.07
C ILE A 18 -3.00 3.20 18.28
N ALA A 19 -2.46 2.08 18.77
CA ALA A 19 -2.62 0.77 18.15
C ALA A 19 -4.08 0.33 18.10
N ILE A 20 -4.85 0.52 19.18
CA ILE A 20 -6.28 0.24 19.19
C ILE A 20 -6.97 1.08 18.11
N TRP A 21 -6.69 2.38 18.02
CA TRP A 21 -7.31 3.25 17.02
C TRP A 21 -6.90 2.93 15.58
N TRP A 22 -5.69 2.43 15.35
CA TRP A 22 -5.29 1.91 14.03
C TRP A 22 -6.05 0.64 13.67
N ILE A 23 -6.23 -0.29 14.62
CA ILE A 23 -6.93 -1.56 14.37
C ILE A 23 -8.44 -1.35 14.21
N THR A 24 -9.03 -0.48 15.02
CA THR A 24 -10.48 -0.22 14.98
C THR A 24 -10.88 0.84 13.97
N GLU A 25 -9.91 1.55 13.39
CA GLU A 25 -10.12 2.70 12.50
C GLU A 25 -11.12 3.72 13.09
N ALA A 26 -11.05 3.97 14.40
CA ALA A 26 -11.98 4.85 15.11
C ALA A 26 -12.05 6.27 14.50
N ILE A 27 -10.92 6.75 13.97
CA ILE A 27 -10.79 7.92 13.11
C ILE A 27 -9.80 7.57 11.97
N PRO A 28 -9.70 8.39 10.89
CA PRO A 28 -8.77 8.11 9.80
C PRO A 28 -7.33 7.86 10.28
N ILE A 29 -6.67 6.84 9.73
CA ILE A 29 -5.31 6.39 10.14
C ILE A 29 -4.32 7.56 10.19
N ALA A 30 -4.39 8.49 9.23
CA ALA A 30 -3.55 9.69 9.19
C ALA A 30 -3.78 10.61 10.39
N ALA A 31 -5.05 10.82 10.80
CA ALA A 31 -5.39 11.63 11.96
C ALA A 31 -4.89 10.98 13.26
N THR A 32 -5.07 9.66 13.43
CA THR A 32 -4.50 8.89 14.55
C THR A 32 -2.98 9.02 14.60
N SER A 33 -2.32 9.02 13.43
CA SER A 33 -0.85 9.13 13.32
C SER A 33 -0.30 10.51 13.70
N PHE A 34 -1.14 11.54 13.85
CA PHE A 34 -0.72 12.85 14.38
C PHE A 34 -0.77 12.94 15.90
N LEU A 35 -1.43 12.00 16.60
CA LEU A 35 -1.52 12.01 18.06
C LEU A 35 -0.16 12.07 18.78
N PRO A 36 0.90 11.36 18.34
CA PRO A 36 2.22 11.45 18.96
C PRO A 36 2.77 12.88 19.05
N LEU A 37 2.51 13.76 18.07
CA LEU A 37 2.96 15.17 18.08
C LEU A 37 2.49 15.93 19.31
N ILE A 38 1.32 15.56 19.85
CA ILE A 38 0.72 16.24 21.01
C ILE A 38 1.00 15.44 22.28
N LEU A 39 0.81 14.12 22.23
CA LEU A 39 0.88 13.26 23.41
C LEU A 39 2.31 13.10 23.95
N LEU A 40 3.32 12.95 23.09
CA LEU A 40 4.71 12.76 23.54
C LEU A 40 5.28 14.00 24.24
N PRO A 41 5.06 15.24 23.74
CA PRO A 41 5.44 16.45 24.47
C PRO A 41 4.61 16.68 25.74
N LEU A 42 3.32 16.36 25.72
CA LEU A 42 2.44 16.48 26.88
C LEU A 42 2.90 15.60 28.05
N GLY A 43 3.42 14.40 27.76
CA GLY A 43 4.03 13.51 28.75
C GLY A 43 5.46 13.88 29.16
N HIS A 44 6.01 15.00 28.66
CA HIS A 44 7.43 15.38 28.80
C HIS A 44 8.40 14.25 28.42
N VAL A 45 8.00 13.42 27.45
CA VAL A 45 8.80 12.29 26.97
C VAL A 45 9.85 12.80 25.98
N LEU A 46 9.40 13.57 24.99
CA LEU A 46 10.23 14.21 23.97
C LEU A 46 9.83 15.68 23.83
N SER A 47 10.75 16.52 23.37
CA SER A 47 10.43 17.91 23.02
C SER A 47 9.58 17.98 21.74
N PRO A 48 8.75 19.03 21.55
CA PRO A 48 8.00 19.23 20.30
C PRO A 48 8.89 19.15 19.06
N GLU A 49 10.10 19.72 19.13
CA GLU A 49 11.07 19.75 18.05
C GLU A 49 11.49 18.31 17.68
N GLN A 50 11.84 17.48 18.67
CA GLN A 50 12.24 16.09 18.47
C GLN A 50 11.11 15.23 17.87
N VAL A 51 9.86 15.46 18.28
CA VAL A 51 8.74 14.67 17.72
C VAL A 51 8.42 15.13 16.30
N SER A 52 8.45 16.44 16.05
CA SER A 52 8.16 17.00 14.73
C SER A 52 9.21 16.63 13.67
N SER A 53 10.48 16.47 14.04
CA SER A 53 11.53 16.08 13.11
C SER A 53 11.31 14.70 12.49
N GLU A 54 10.64 13.78 13.20
CA GLU A 54 10.31 12.45 12.68
C GLU A 54 9.29 12.50 11.54
N TYR A 55 8.44 13.52 11.48
CA TYR A 55 7.49 13.73 10.37
C TYR A 55 8.16 14.37 9.14
N GLY A 56 9.39 14.87 9.30
CA GLY A 56 10.22 15.41 8.22
C GLY A 56 11.28 14.43 7.71
N ASN A 57 11.18 13.14 8.04
CA ASN A 57 12.17 12.13 7.64
C ASN A 57 12.25 11.97 6.12
N ASP A 58 13.46 11.84 5.56
CA ASP A 58 13.71 11.68 4.12
C ASP A 58 12.92 10.52 3.49
N ILE A 59 12.66 9.46 4.25
CA ILE A 59 11.86 8.30 3.78
C ILE A 59 10.44 8.74 3.44
N ILE A 60 9.85 9.68 4.17
CA ILE A 60 8.49 10.20 3.89
C ILE A 60 8.49 10.91 2.53
N PHE A 61 9.52 11.72 2.25
CA PHE A 61 9.66 12.40 0.96
C PHE A 61 9.94 11.42 -0.19
N LEU A 62 10.69 10.34 0.06
CA LEU A 62 10.89 9.26 -0.90
C LEU A 62 9.55 8.60 -1.29
N PHE A 63 8.71 8.26 -0.31
CA PHE A 63 7.38 7.70 -0.57
C PHE A 63 6.48 8.70 -1.29
N LEU A 64 6.51 9.99 -0.92
CA LEU A 64 5.78 11.04 -1.62
C LEU A 64 6.17 11.13 -3.10
N GLY A 65 7.48 11.12 -3.39
CA GLY A 65 8.00 11.08 -4.76
C GLY A 65 7.56 9.82 -5.51
N GLY A 66 7.59 8.66 -4.85
CA GLY A 66 7.09 7.39 -5.39
C GLY A 66 5.60 7.45 -5.75
N PHE A 67 4.76 8.05 -4.89
CA PHE A 67 3.33 8.22 -5.18
C PHE A 67 3.07 9.20 -6.33
N ILE A 68 3.84 10.29 -6.44
CA ILE A 68 3.74 11.21 -7.57
C ILE A 68 4.08 10.47 -8.88
N LEU A 69 5.13 9.64 -8.89
CA LEU A 69 5.46 8.81 -10.05
C LEU A 69 4.35 7.79 -10.36
N ALA A 70 3.78 7.14 -9.35
CA ALA A 70 2.66 6.23 -9.52
C ALA A 70 1.44 6.91 -10.17
N ILE A 71 1.06 8.09 -9.69
CA ILE A 71 -0.03 8.91 -10.26
C ILE A 71 0.30 9.34 -11.69
N ALA A 72 1.55 9.70 -11.98
CA ALA A 72 1.97 10.03 -13.33
C ALA A 72 1.82 8.81 -14.27
N MET A 73 2.28 7.63 -13.85
CA MET A 73 2.09 6.39 -14.61
C MET A 73 0.61 6.05 -14.83
N GLU A 74 -0.23 6.33 -13.84
CA GLU A 74 -1.68 6.18 -13.94
C GLU A 74 -2.27 7.11 -15.00
N ARG A 75 -1.96 8.41 -14.93
CA ARG A 75 -2.44 9.44 -15.86
C ARG A 75 -2.11 9.13 -17.33
N TRP A 76 -0.95 8.53 -17.59
CA TRP A 76 -0.52 8.14 -18.93
C TRP A 76 -0.95 6.72 -19.34
N ASN A 77 -1.68 6.00 -18.49
CA ASN A 77 -2.06 4.59 -18.69
C ASN A 77 -0.84 3.69 -18.98
N LEU A 78 0.33 4.03 -18.43
CA LEU A 78 1.57 3.31 -18.72
C LEU A 78 1.50 1.88 -18.18
N HIS A 79 0.95 1.71 -16.99
CA HIS A 79 0.73 0.42 -16.33
C HIS A 79 -0.06 -0.56 -17.23
N THR A 80 -1.17 -0.11 -17.84
CA THR A 80 -1.98 -0.93 -18.76
C THR A 80 -1.20 -1.33 -20.01
N ARG A 81 -0.43 -0.40 -20.59
CA ARG A 81 0.40 -0.70 -21.76
C ARG A 81 1.45 -1.78 -21.44
N VAL A 82 2.10 -1.67 -20.29
CA VAL A 82 3.09 -2.66 -19.83
C VAL A 82 2.41 -4.02 -19.61
N ALA A 83 1.27 -4.04 -18.91
CA ALA A 83 0.50 -5.26 -18.66
C ALA A 83 0.12 -5.99 -19.96
N LEU A 84 -0.48 -5.26 -20.91
CA LEU A 84 -0.88 -5.80 -22.21
C LEU A 84 0.33 -6.27 -23.04
N THR A 85 1.46 -5.58 -22.93
CA THR A 85 2.71 -5.99 -23.60
C THR A 85 3.20 -7.32 -23.03
N ILE A 86 3.25 -7.46 -21.70
CA ILE A 86 3.63 -8.72 -21.03
C ILE A 86 2.73 -9.87 -21.49
N ILE A 87 1.40 -9.66 -21.48
CA ILE A 87 0.44 -10.69 -21.91
C ILE A 87 0.66 -11.06 -23.38
N ARG A 88 0.86 -10.08 -24.26
CA ARG A 88 1.09 -10.30 -25.70
C ARG A 88 2.30 -11.20 -25.99
N TYR A 89 3.37 -11.11 -25.19
CA TYR A 89 4.59 -11.89 -25.41
C TYR A 89 4.51 -13.34 -24.92
N ILE A 90 3.57 -13.67 -24.03
CA ILE A 90 3.57 -14.95 -23.30
C ILE A 90 2.84 -16.08 -24.06
N GLY A 91 2.00 -15.76 -25.04
CA GLY A 91 1.34 -16.72 -25.95
C GLY A 91 -0.01 -17.23 -25.45
N ALA A 92 -0.64 -18.14 -26.22
CA ALA A 92 -2.08 -18.46 -26.12
C ALA A 92 -2.45 -19.71 -25.30
N SER A 93 -1.53 -20.38 -24.60
CA SER A 93 -1.92 -21.53 -23.76
C SER A 93 -2.37 -21.07 -22.38
N THR A 94 -3.40 -21.71 -21.82
CA THR A 94 -4.03 -21.33 -20.54
C THR A 94 -3.02 -21.16 -19.41
N SER A 95 -2.06 -22.09 -19.26
CA SER A 95 -1.02 -22.01 -18.22
C SER A 95 -0.05 -20.84 -18.43
N LYS A 96 0.24 -20.48 -19.68
CA LYS A 96 1.11 -19.34 -20.02
C LYS A 96 0.37 -18.04 -19.75
N ILE A 97 -0.90 -17.92 -20.14
CA ILE A 97 -1.73 -16.75 -19.85
C ILE A 97 -1.83 -16.51 -18.33
N LEU A 98 -2.06 -17.58 -17.55
CA LEU A 98 -2.09 -17.49 -16.08
C LEU A 98 -0.75 -17.01 -15.51
N LEU A 99 0.37 -17.57 -15.97
CA LEU A 99 1.70 -17.15 -15.56
C LEU A 99 1.96 -15.67 -15.92
N GLY A 100 1.55 -15.24 -17.10
CA GLY A 100 1.65 -13.85 -17.54
C GLY A 100 0.82 -12.90 -16.71
N PHE A 101 -0.38 -13.32 -16.31
CA PHE A 101 -1.24 -12.57 -15.40
C PHE A 101 -0.59 -12.42 -14.01
N MET A 102 0.02 -13.48 -13.47
CA MET A 102 0.74 -13.44 -12.20
C MET A 102 1.96 -12.52 -12.26
N ILE A 103 2.78 -12.63 -13.30
CA ILE A 103 3.97 -11.79 -13.50
C ILE A 103 3.58 -10.32 -13.69
N ALA A 104 2.57 -10.04 -14.52
CA ALA A 104 2.09 -8.68 -14.75
C ALA A 104 1.55 -8.07 -13.45
N THR A 105 0.75 -8.82 -12.68
CA THR A 105 0.23 -8.36 -11.38
C THR A 105 1.38 -8.03 -10.41
N GLY A 106 2.34 -8.93 -10.26
CA GLY A 106 3.48 -8.73 -9.37
C GLY A 106 4.35 -7.53 -9.80
N PHE A 107 4.61 -7.40 -11.10
CA PHE A 107 5.37 -6.27 -11.63
C PHE A 107 4.64 -4.94 -11.40
N LEU A 108 3.34 -4.85 -11.69
CA LEU A 108 2.55 -3.64 -11.47
C LEU A 108 2.49 -3.26 -9.98
N SER A 109 2.37 -4.24 -9.09
CA SER A 109 2.33 -4.05 -7.64
C SER A 109 3.60 -3.44 -7.04
N MET A 110 4.73 -3.48 -7.77
CA MET A 110 5.98 -2.83 -7.32
C MET A 110 5.97 -1.31 -7.50
N PHE A 111 5.16 -0.81 -8.43
CA PHE A 111 5.21 0.60 -8.87
C PHE A 111 3.90 1.36 -8.66
N VAL A 112 2.79 0.63 -8.54
CA VAL A 112 1.45 1.17 -8.31
C VAL A 112 0.95 0.63 -6.96
N SER A 113 0.03 1.35 -6.29
CA SER A 113 -0.55 0.85 -5.04
C SER A 113 -1.21 -0.51 -5.24
N ASN A 114 -1.11 -1.39 -4.23
CA ASN A 114 -1.64 -2.75 -4.31
C ASN A 114 -3.15 -2.75 -4.67
N THR A 115 -3.93 -1.82 -4.10
CA THR A 115 -5.35 -1.65 -4.41
C THR A 115 -5.58 -1.27 -5.87
N ALA A 116 -4.80 -0.33 -6.41
CA ALA A 116 -4.91 0.06 -7.82
C ALA A 116 -4.49 -1.08 -8.76
N ALA A 117 -3.43 -1.82 -8.44
CA ALA A 117 -3.01 -2.99 -9.21
C ALA A 117 -4.13 -4.03 -9.32
N VAL A 118 -4.83 -4.31 -8.22
CA VAL A 118 -6.01 -5.21 -8.24
C VAL A 118 -7.12 -4.65 -9.12
N MET A 119 -7.47 -3.36 -8.99
CA MET A 119 -8.53 -2.72 -9.79
C MET A 119 -8.26 -2.78 -11.30
N ILE A 120 -6.99 -2.65 -11.71
CA ILE A 120 -6.55 -2.79 -13.11
C ILE A 120 -6.68 -4.25 -13.59
N MET A 121 -6.29 -5.21 -12.75
CA MET A 121 -6.23 -6.62 -13.12
C MET A 121 -7.58 -7.33 -13.12
N ILE A 122 -8.57 -6.87 -12.35
CA ILE A 122 -9.94 -7.42 -12.32
C ILE A 122 -10.57 -7.51 -13.74
N PRO A 123 -10.71 -6.41 -14.51
CA PRO A 123 -11.35 -6.49 -15.83
C PRO A 123 -10.55 -7.35 -16.81
N ILE A 124 -9.21 -7.35 -16.72
CA ILE A 124 -8.34 -8.20 -17.56
C ILE A 124 -8.56 -9.67 -17.22
N GLY A 125 -8.62 -10.03 -15.94
CA GLY A 125 -8.89 -11.39 -15.48
C GLY A 125 -10.27 -11.89 -15.92
N LEU A 126 -11.30 -11.03 -15.83
CA LEU A 126 -12.64 -11.35 -16.31
C LEU A 126 -12.68 -11.60 -17.82
N ALA A 127 -11.96 -10.80 -18.61
CA ALA A 127 -11.86 -11.01 -20.06
C ALA A 127 -11.19 -12.35 -20.41
N ILE A 128 -10.13 -12.72 -19.69
CA ILE A 128 -9.44 -14.01 -19.87
C ILE A 128 -10.37 -15.18 -19.51
N ILE A 129 -11.10 -15.09 -18.40
CA ILE A 129 -12.06 -16.15 -17.98
C ILE A 129 -13.17 -16.33 -19.02
N LYS A 130 -13.69 -15.21 -19.56
CA LYS A 130 -14.74 -15.26 -20.58
C LYS A 130 -14.27 -16.00 -21.84
N GLU A 131 -13.12 -15.62 -22.38
CA GLU A 131 -12.53 -16.26 -23.56
C GLU A 131 -12.25 -17.76 -23.32
N ALA A 132 -11.75 -18.10 -22.13
CA ALA A 132 -11.47 -19.48 -21.76
C ALA A 132 -12.73 -20.36 -21.68
N ASN A 133 -13.88 -19.78 -21.31
CA ASN A 133 -15.17 -20.49 -21.31
C ASN A 133 -15.73 -20.66 -22.72
N GLU A 134 -15.64 -19.63 -23.57
CA GLU A 134 -16.09 -19.73 -24.98
C GLU A 134 -15.33 -20.83 -25.74
N LEU A 135 -14.01 -20.94 -25.55
CA LEU A 135 -13.21 -22.03 -26.14
C LEU A 135 -13.56 -23.43 -25.62
N LYS A 136 -14.16 -23.54 -24.43
CA LYS A 136 -14.54 -24.82 -23.83
C LYS A 136 -15.91 -25.32 -24.31
N ASP A 137 -16.79 -24.40 -24.73
CA ASP A 137 -18.13 -24.73 -25.22
C ASP A 137 -18.16 -25.07 -26.73
N ASP A 138 -17.08 -24.79 -27.47
CA ASP A 138 -16.91 -25.10 -28.90
C ASP A 138 -16.25 -26.49 -29.18
N ASP A 139 -15.83 -27.23 -28.13
CA ASP A 139 -15.29 -28.62 -28.18
C ASP A 139 -16.33 -29.66 -27.72
#